data_AF-A0A1Q2MBQ9-F1
#
_entry.id   AF-A0A1Q2MBQ9-F1
#
_cell.length_a   1.000
_cell.length_b   1.000
_cell.length_c   1.000
_cell.angle_alpha   90.00
_cell.angle_beta   90.00
_cell.angle_gamma   90.00
#
_symmetry.space_group_name_H-M   'P 1'
#
loop_
_entity.id
_entity.type
_entity.pdbx_description
1 polymer ?
#
loop_
_entity_poly.entity_id
_entity_poly.type
_entity_poly.pdbx_seq_one_letter_code
_entity_poly.pdbx_strand_id
1 'polypeptide(L)'
;MSTIITIDGPAGSGKSTVSKQLAGKLGYTFLDTGAMYRAVTWAGMRSGVDLNDTAAMTEVINSSNLDFQNSGGETLVTCRGEDISDEIRSRDVTEKVNAVAANPQMRNILVKMQRDFAARHGSIVTEGRDQGTVVFPDAMFKFFLDATLEERSIRRYKEFKAKGIDYDLDEIKKSIEKRDNSDIKRSSGPLKPADDAVRIDTSEMSVKDVVGYILNHIKSGAGRV
;
A
#
# COMPACT_ATOMS: atom_id res chain seq x y z
N MET A 1 -22.76 2.07 9.66
CA MET A 1 -22.18 1.10 8.71
C MET A 1 -20.74 1.51 8.46
N SER A 2 -19.80 0.57 8.54
CA SER A 2 -18.38 0.81 8.21
C SER A 2 -18.19 0.73 6.69
N THR A 3 -17.59 1.76 6.09
CA THR A 3 -17.33 1.79 4.63
C THR A 3 -15.86 1.51 4.35
N ILE A 4 -15.59 0.54 3.49
CA ILE A 4 -14.24 0.23 3.01
C ILE A 4 -14.10 0.73 1.59
N ILE A 5 -13.09 1.58 1.35
CA ILE A 5 -12.71 2.06 0.03
C ILE A 5 -11.31 1.52 -0.28
N THR A 6 -11.17 0.82 -1.41
CA THR A 6 -9.87 0.27 -1.84
C THR A 6 -9.30 1.07 -3.00
N ILE A 7 -8.01 1.37 -2.95
CA ILE A 7 -7.25 2.04 -4.02
C ILE A 7 -6.03 1.18 -4.36
N ASP A 8 -6.16 0.37 -5.40
CA ASP A 8 -5.09 -0.48 -5.91
C ASP A 8 -4.38 0.18 -7.09
N GLY A 9 -3.16 -0.27 -7.38
CA GLY A 9 -2.40 0.22 -8.53
C GLY A 9 -0.91 -0.06 -8.42
N PRO A 10 -0.16 0.08 -9.54
CA PRO A 10 1.28 -0.13 -9.55
C PRO A 10 2.05 0.92 -8.73
N ALA A 11 3.35 0.72 -8.58
CA ALA A 11 4.19 1.70 -7.91
C ALA A 11 4.24 3.01 -8.72
N GLY A 12 4.09 4.15 -8.04
CA GLY A 12 4.20 5.48 -8.67
C GLY A 12 2.89 6.02 -9.27
N SER A 13 1.77 5.28 -9.21
CA SER A 13 0.46 5.76 -9.72
C SER A 13 -0.21 6.86 -8.88
N GLY A 14 0.43 7.32 -7.79
CA GLY A 14 -0.13 8.35 -6.92
C GLY A 14 -1.11 7.84 -5.84
N LYS A 15 -1.36 6.52 -5.79
CA LYS A 15 -2.22 5.84 -4.79
C LYS A 15 -2.07 6.32 -3.36
N SER A 16 -0.84 6.44 -2.83
CA SER A 16 -0.64 6.78 -1.42
C SER A 16 -1.10 8.20 -1.12
N THR A 17 -0.75 9.15 -2.00
CA THR A 17 -1.15 10.55 -1.87
C THR A 17 -2.66 10.72 -2.05
N VAL A 18 -3.25 10.08 -3.05
CA VAL A 18 -4.70 10.12 -3.31
C VAL A 18 -5.47 9.52 -2.13
N SER A 19 -5.05 8.36 -1.62
CA SER A 19 -5.73 7.66 -0.53
C SER A 19 -5.69 8.44 0.77
N LYS A 20 -4.54 9.01 1.13
CA LYS A 20 -4.38 9.89 2.30
C LYS A 20 -5.30 11.11 2.20
N GLN A 21 -5.29 11.82 1.07
CA GLN A 21 -6.14 12.99 0.87
C GLN A 21 -7.64 12.64 0.87
N LEU A 22 -8.01 11.52 0.26
CA LEU A 22 -9.38 11.03 0.26
C LEU A 22 -9.86 10.69 1.68
N ALA A 23 -9.04 9.96 2.46
CA ALA A 23 -9.33 9.62 3.84
C ALA A 23 -9.56 10.88 4.68
N GLY A 24 -8.66 11.87 4.58
CA GLY A 24 -8.80 13.15 5.28
C GLY A 24 -10.08 13.92 4.90
N LYS A 25 -10.46 13.92 3.62
CA LYS A 25 -11.70 14.59 3.15
C LYS A 25 -12.98 13.88 3.60
N LEU A 26 -12.93 12.56 3.79
CA LEU A 26 -14.07 11.75 4.24
C LEU A 26 -14.13 11.61 5.77
N GLY A 27 -13.06 11.98 6.49
CA GLY A 27 -12.91 11.68 7.92
C GLY A 27 -12.72 10.19 8.20
N TYR A 28 -12.18 9.44 7.23
CA TYR A 28 -11.95 8.00 7.35
C TYR A 28 -10.52 7.71 7.80
N THR A 29 -10.31 6.52 8.36
CA THR A 29 -8.96 6.05 8.72
C THR A 29 -8.22 5.60 7.46
N PHE A 30 -6.99 6.07 7.25
CA PHE A 30 -6.14 5.61 6.16
C PHE A 30 -5.38 4.34 6.56
N LEU A 31 -5.34 3.33 5.69
CA LEU A 31 -4.55 2.12 5.88
C LEU A 31 -3.42 2.04 4.83
N ASP A 32 -2.19 2.30 5.27
CA ASP A 32 -0.97 2.10 4.47
C ASP A 32 -0.51 0.63 4.57
N THR A 33 -1.01 -0.21 3.67
CA THR A 33 -0.61 -1.62 3.67
C THR A 33 0.85 -1.81 3.29
N GLY A 34 1.41 -0.88 2.50
CA GLY A 34 2.83 -0.86 2.17
C GLY A 34 3.69 -0.73 3.42
N ALA A 35 3.30 0.12 4.37
CA ALA A 35 3.93 0.23 5.67
C ALA A 35 3.84 -1.07 6.47
N MET A 36 2.71 -1.80 6.43
CA MET A 36 2.57 -3.09 7.12
C MET A 36 3.55 -4.15 6.61
N TYR A 37 3.64 -4.33 5.29
CA TYR A 37 4.61 -5.27 4.70
C TYR A 37 6.05 -4.91 5.06
N ARG A 38 6.37 -3.61 5.06
CA ARG A 38 7.70 -3.11 5.42
C ARG A 38 8.01 -3.26 6.91
N ALA A 39 7.04 -3.03 7.79
CA ALA A 39 7.20 -3.22 9.23
C ALA A 39 7.49 -4.69 9.58
N VAL A 40 6.77 -5.63 8.96
CA VAL A 40 7.03 -7.07 9.10
C VAL A 40 8.42 -7.43 8.58
N THR A 41 8.80 -6.91 7.42
CA THR A 41 10.14 -7.13 6.83
C THR A 41 11.23 -6.60 7.74
N TRP A 42 11.07 -5.38 8.25
CA TRP A 42 12.01 -4.73 9.18
C TRP A 42 12.14 -5.54 10.48
N ALA A 43 11.02 -6.00 11.06
CA ALA A 43 11.04 -6.80 12.27
C ALA A 43 11.80 -8.13 12.08
N GLY A 44 11.60 -8.79 10.93
CA GLY A 44 12.35 -9.99 10.55
C GLY A 44 13.85 -9.72 10.43
N MET A 45 14.22 -8.65 9.71
CA MET A 45 15.62 -8.22 9.56
C MET A 45 16.26 -7.89 10.92
N ARG A 46 15.54 -7.18 11.79
CA ARG A 46 16.02 -6.77 13.11
C ARG A 46 16.22 -7.96 14.05
N SER A 47 15.43 -9.01 13.86
CA SER A 47 15.51 -10.26 14.63
C SER A 47 16.54 -11.25 14.05
N GLY A 48 17.15 -10.94 12.90
CA GLY A 48 18.16 -11.78 12.27
C GLY A 48 17.62 -13.09 11.68
N VAL A 49 16.30 -13.19 11.45
CA VAL A 49 15.68 -14.39 10.89
C VAL A 49 15.71 -14.36 9.36
N ASP A 50 15.68 -15.54 8.73
CA ASP A 50 15.47 -15.64 7.29
C ASP A 50 14.04 -15.20 6.96
N LEU A 51 13.90 -14.21 6.08
CA LEU A 51 12.61 -13.69 5.64
C LEU A 51 11.77 -14.72 4.85
N ASN A 52 12.40 -15.81 4.40
CA ASN A 52 11.73 -16.93 3.74
C ASN A 52 11.27 -18.01 4.73
N ASP A 53 11.75 -17.99 5.98
CA ASP A 53 11.27 -18.89 7.03
C ASP A 53 9.96 -18.34 7.61
N THR A 54 8.84 -18.82 7.07
CA THR A 54 7.50 -18.43 7.54
C THR A 54 7.32 -18.65 9.03
N ALA A 55 7.85 -19.75 9.59
CA ALA A 55 7.63 -20.08 11.00
C ALA A 55 8.35 -19.07 11.89
N ALA A 56 9.63 -18.83 11.64
CA ALA A 56 10.41 -17.82 12.34
C ALA A 56 9.81 -16.41 12.17
N MET A 57 9.39 -16.05 10.96
CA MET A 57 8.74 -14.76 10.69
C MET A 57 7.42 -14.60 11.45
N THR A 58 6.65 -15.68 11.61
CA THR A 58 5.38 -15.66 12.36
C THR A 58 5.64 -15.41 13.85
N GLU A 59 6.66 -16.05 14.43
CA GLU A 59 7.08 -15.81 15.82
C GLU A 59 7.55 -14.37 16.03
N VAL A 60 8.31 -13.83 15.08
CA VAL A 60 8.73 -12.42 15.10
C VAL A 60 7.51 -11.50 15.07
N ILE A 61 6.55 -11.69 14.16
CA ILE A 61 5.34 -10.85 14.10
C ILE A 61 4.60 -10.87 15.43
N ASN A 62 4.36 -12.06 15.99
CA ASN A 62 3.61 -12.24 17.23
C ASN A 62 4.27 -11.57 18.44
N SER A 63 5.60 -11.45 18.44
CA SER A 63 6.38 -10.83 19.52
C SER A 63 6.78 -9.37 19.26
N SER A 64 6.49 -8.83 18.07
CA SER A 64 6.91 -7.48 17.67
C SER A 64 6.01 -6.36 18.23
N ASN A 65 4.78 -6.68 18.66
CA ASN A 65 3.79 -5.68 19.08
C ASN A 65 3.71 -4.51 18.08
N LEU A 66 3.60 -4.83 16.78
CA LEU A 66 3.47 -3.82 15.74
C LEU A 66 2.14 -3.09 15.90
N ASP A 67 2.18 -1.77 16.00
CA ASP A 67 0.99 -0.94 16.03
C ASP A 67 1.04 0.11 14.92
N PHE A 68 -0.14 0.38 14.36
CA PHE A 68 -0.33 1.25 13.21
C PHE A 68 -1.37 2.28 13.58
N GLN A 69 -0.98 3.55 13.56
CA GLN A 69 -1.86 4.66 13.91
C GLN A 69 -1.79 5.73 12.81
N ASN A 70 -2.89 6.45 12.61
CA ASN A 70 -2.85 7.66 11.81
C ASN A 70 -2.59 8.85 12.73
N SER A 71 -1.46 9.53 12.53
CA SER A 71 -1.07 10.73 13.27
C SER A 71 -0.75 11.84 12.28
N GLY A 72 -1.45 12.98 12.37
CA GLY A 72 -1.14 14.16 11.54
C GLY A 72 -1.26 13.96 10.02
N GLY A 73 -2.01 12.95 9.55
CA GLY A 73 -2.10 12.61 8.12
C GLY A 73 -1.00 11.65 7.63
N GLU A 74 -0.15 11.18 8.53
CA GLU A 74 0.84 10.15 8.27
C GLU A 74 0.54 8.87 9.06
N THR A 75 1.10 7.76 8.59
CA THR A 75 1.02 6.47 9.30
C THR A 75 2.22 6.38 10.24
N LEU A 76 1.94 6.51 11.54
CA LEU A 76 2.86 6.19 12.61
C LEU A 76 2.91 4.67 12.77
N VAL A 77 4.10 4.10 12.65
CA VAL A 77 4.31 2.67 12.86
C VAL A 77 5.23 2.51 14.05
N THR A 78 4.78 1.77 15.06
CA THR A 78 5.60 1.46 16.23
C THR A 78 5.85 -0.04 16.35
N CYS A 79 7.02 -0.39 16.88
CA CYS A 79 7.37 -1.76 17.26
C CYS A 79 7.79 -1.75 18.73
N ARG A 80 7.02 -2.43 19.59
CA ARG A 80 7.24 -2.40 21.06
C ARG A 80 7.30 -0.98 21.64
N GLY A 81 6.55 -0.04 21.04
CA GLY A 81 6.47 1.36 21.47
C GLY A 81 7.56 2.28 20.90
N GLU A 82 8.53 1.76 20.15
CA GLU A 82 9.53 2.56 19.41
C GLU A 82 8.95 2.96 18.04
N ASP A 83 9.04 4.23 17.67
CA ASP A 83 8.67 4.71 16.33
C ASP A 83 9.70 4.21 15.30
N ILE A 84 9.21 3.44 14.32
CA ILE A 84 10.03 2.85 13.26
C ILE A 84 9.64 3.38 11.87
N SER A 85 8.88 4.48 11.82
CA SER A 85 8.24 4.98 10.61
C SER A 85 9.25 5.30 9.50
N ASP A 86 10.44 5.79 9.84
CA ASP A 86 11.47 6.12 8.86
C ASP A 86 12.29 4.89 8.46
N GLU A 87 12.59 4.01 9.41
CA GLU A 87 13.41 2.82 9.24
C GLU A 87 12.76 1.82 8.28
N ILE A 88 11.43 1.66 8.34
CA ILE A 88 10.70 0.78 7.42
C ILE A 88 10.74 1.29 5.96
N ARG A 89 11.09 2.57 5.76
CA ARG A 89 11.21 3.21 4.44
C ARG A 89 12.66 3.22 3.92
N SER A 90 13.61 2.70 4.69
CA SER A 90 15.01 2.54 4.27
C SER A 90 15.14 1.72 2.98
N ARG A 91 16.30 1.89 2.33
CA ARG A 91 16.66 1.15 1.12
C ARG A 91 16.67 -0.35 1.38
N ASP A 92 17.30 -0.79 2.47
CA ASP A 92 17.44 -2.20 2.81
C ASP A 92 16.08 -2.90 2.99
N VAL A 93 15.12 -2.25 3.66
CA VAL A 93 13.77 -2.78 3.81
C VAL A 93 13.03 -2.78 2.46
N THR A 94 13.20 -1.71 1.67
CA THR A 94 12.60 -1.62 0.33
C THR A 94 13.06 -2.74 -0.60
N GLU A 95 14.32 -3.12 -0.54
CA GLU A 95 14.90 -4.19 -1.36
C GLU A 95 14.46 -5.59 -0.91
N LYS A 96 14.23 -5.78 0.40
CA LYS A 96 13.89 -7.08 0.99
C LYS A 96 12.39 -7.36 1.14
N VAL A 97 11.53 -6.34 1.05
CA VAL A 97 10.07 -6.48 1.26
C VAL A 97 9.40 -7.49 0.32
N ASN A 98 9.99 -7.73 -0.86
CA ASN A 98 9.45 -8.69 -1.81
C ASN A 98 9.48 -10.15 -1.28
N ALA A 99 10.44 -10.52 -0.44
CA ALA A 99 10.49 -11.85 0.17
C ALA A 99 9.22 -12.14 0.99
N VAL A 100 8.80 -11.16 1.79
CA VAL A 100 7.55 -11.24 2.56
C VAL A 100 6.32 -11.13 1.66
N ALA A 101 6.32 -10.19 0.72
CA ALA A 101 5.16 -9.92 -0.14
C ALA A 101 4.85 -11.02 -1.17
N ALA A 102 5.83 -11.86 -1.52
CA ALA A 102 5.69 -12.99 -2.42
C ALA A 102 5.34 -14.31 -1.69
N ASN A 103 5.55 -14.41 -0.38
CA ASN A 103 5.27 -15.61 0.40
C ASN A 103 3.76 -15.71 0.72
N PRO A 104 3.02 -16.73 0.24
CA PRO A 104 1.58 -16.85 0.44
C PRO A 104 1.14 -16.95 1.92
N GLN A 105 1.93 -17.63 2.76
CA GLN A 105 1.60 -17.78 4.18
C GLN A 105 1.77 -16.45 4.93
N MET A 106 2.84 -15.70 4.63
CA MET A 106 3.03 -14.36 5.17
C MET A 106 1.91 -13.43 4.74
N ARG A 107 1.50 -13.48 3.47
CA ARG A 107 0.35 -12.71 2.99
C ARG A 107 -0.93 -13.03 3.75
N ASN A 108 -1.22 -14.30 4.04
CA ASN A 108 -2.42 -14.66 4.82
C ASN A 108 -2.43 -13.99 6.20
N ILE A 109 -1.28 -13.95 6.88
CA ILE A 109 -1.12 -13.27 8.17
C ILE A 109 -1.36 -11.76 8.01
N LEU A 110 -0.71 -11.13 7.03
CA LEU A 110 -0.86 -9.70 6.76
C LEU A 110 -2.27 -9.31 6.32
N VAL A 111 -2.98 -10.15 5.56
CA VAL A 111 -4.40 -9.96 5.19
C VAL A 111 -5.28 -9.96 6.44
N LYS A 112 -5.03 -10.90 7.37
CA LYS A 112 -5.74 -10.92 8.65
C LYS A 112 -5.50 -9.63 9.43
N MET A 113 -4.24 -9.19 9.55
CA MET A 113 -3.90 -7.93 10.25
C MET A 113 -4.61 -6.71 9.63
N GLN A 114 -4.70 -6.64 8.29
CA GLN A 114 -5.41 -5.56 7.60
C GLN A 114 -6.92 -5.57 7.88
N ARG A 115 -7.54 -6.76 7.90
CA ARG A 115 -8.97 -6.91 8.25
C ARG A 115 -9.24 -6.58 9.71
N ASP A 116 -8.37 -7.01 10.62
CA ASP A 116 -8.45 -6.67 12.05
C ASP A 116 -8.29 -5.16 12.28
N PHE A 117 -7.42 -4.49 11.51
CA PHE A 117 -7.32 -3.03 11.50
C PHE A 117 -8.63 -2.38 11.05
N ALA A 118 -9.20 -2.81 9.91
CA ALA A 118 -10.47 -2.28 9.41
C ALA A 118 -11.60 -2.44 10.43
N ALA A 119 -11.69 -3.60 11.08
CA ALA A 119 -12.71 -3.90 12.08
C ALA A 119 -12.61 -2.98 13.33
N ARG A 120 -11.39 -2.61 13.75
CA ARG A 120 -11.18 -1.70 14.89
C ARG A 120 -11.50 -0.24 14.56
N HIS A 121 -11.32 0.19 13.32
CA HIS A 121 -11.41 1.60 12.92
C HIS A 121 -12.70 1.97 12.18
N GLY A 122 -13.53 1.00 11.80
CA GLY A 122 -14.79 1.24 11.10
C GLY A 122 -14.56 1.64 9.64
N SER A 123 -14.81 2.90 9.28
CA SER A 123 -14.67 3.36 7.89
C SER A 123 -13.21 3.66 7.55
N ILE A 124 -12.72 3.02 6.49
CA ILE A 124 -11.32 3.11 6.07
C ILE A 124 -11.16 3.39 4.58
N VAL A 125 -10.06 4.05 4.23
CA VAL A 125 -9.49 4.08 2.88
C VAL A 125 -8.19 3.29 2.92
N THR A 126 -8.11 2.19 2.19
CA THR A 126 -6.91 1.35 2.12
C THR A 126 -6.29 1.39 0.73
N GLU A 127 -4.96 1.35 0.67
CA GLU A 127 -4.25 1.25 -0.59
C GLU A 127 -3.40 -0.02 -0.71
N GLY A 128 -3.14 -0.47 -1.93
CA GLY A 128 -2.28 -1.63 -2.11
C GLY A 128 -2.10 -2.09 -3.56
N ARG A 129 -2.12 -3.40 -3.74
CA ARG A 129 -2.02 -4.11 -5.03
C ARG A 129 -3.21 -5.01 -5.28
N ASP A 130 -3.78 -5.54 -4.22
CA ASP A 130 -4.85 -6.54 -4.22
C ASP A 130 -5.88 -6.28 -3.10
N GLN A 131 -6.07 -5.02 -2.71
CA GLN A 131 -7.04 -4.66 -1.67
C GLN A 131 -8.46 -4.99 -2.10
N GLY A 132 -8.86 -4.59 -3.31
CA GLY A 132 -10.21 -4.85 -3.85
C GLY A 132 -10.43 -6.26 -4.39
N THR A 133 -9.36 -7.04 -4.57
CA THR A 133 -9.44 -8.41 -5.12
C THR A 133 -9.26 -9.51 -4.08
N VAL A 134 -8.48 -9.27 -3.03
CA VAL A 134 -8.12 -10.29 -2.03
C VAL A 134 -8.46 -9.85 -0.61
N VAL A 135 -8.02 -8.65 -0.20
CA VAL A 135 -8.14 -8.24 1.21
C VAL A 135 -9.60 -7.91 1.55
N PHE A 136 -10.22 -7.08 0.73
CA PHE A 136 -11.59 -6.59 0.85
C PHE A 136 -12.34 -6.76 -0.49
N PRO A 137 -12.58 -8.02 -0.92
CA PRO A 137 -13.36 -8.29 -2.13
C PRO A 137 -14.79 -7.76 -2.03
N ASP A 138 -15.26 -7.48 -0.81
CA ASP A 138 -16.57 -6.90 -0.52
C ASP A 138 -16.59 -5.39 -0.28
N ALA A 139 -15.48 -4.70 -0.55
CA ALA A 139 -15.43 -3.25 -0.46
C ALA A 139 -16.51 -2.59 -1.35
N MET A 140 -17.20 -1.60 -0.78
CA MET A 140 -18.30 -0.89 -1.45
C MET A 140 -17.80 -0.06 -2.65
N PHE A 141 -16.60 0.49 -2.53
CA PHE A 141 -15.95 1.25 -3.59
C PHE A 141 -14.54 0.73 -3.82
N LYS A 142 -14.24 0.39 -5.08
CA LYS A 142 -12.95 -0.10 -5.50
C LYS A 142 -12.45 0.75 -6.66
N PHE A 143 -11.25 1.28 -6.50
CA PHE A 143 -10.57 2.07 -7.51
C PHE A 143 -9.25 1.41 -7.87
N PHE A 144 -8.91 1.47 -9.15
CA PHE A 144 -7.60 1.04 -9.64
C PHE A 144 -6.95 2.22 -10.35
N LEU A 145 -5.91 2.79 -9.74
CA LEU A 145 -5.15 3.90 -10.32
C LEU A 145 -3.99 3.36 -11.14
N ASP A 146 -3.90 3.80 -12.38
CA ASP A 146 -2.76 3.52 -13.25
C ASP A 146 -2.12 4.82 -13.74
N ALA A 147 -0.95 4.71 -14.36
CA ALA A 147 -0.32 5.77 -15.13
C ALA A 147 0.73 5.16 -16.07
N THR A 148 1.14 5.90 -17.10
CA THR A 148 2.26 5.48 -17.95
C THR A 148 3.51 5.24 -17.10
N LEU A 149 4.35 4.27 -17.52
CA LEU A 149 5.63 4.00 -16.84
C LEU A 149 6.51 5.25 -16.77
N GLU A 150 6.47 6.08 -17.81
CA GLU A 150 7.19 7.34 -17.89
C GLU A 150 6.77 8.30 -16.77
N GLU A 151 5.48 8.58 -16.66
CA GLU A 151 4.96 9.49 -15.63
C GLU A 151 5.24 8.97 -14.22
N ARG A 152 5.09 7.66 -13.99
CA ARG A 152 5.41 7.03 -12.69
C ARG A 152 6.89 7.15 -12.34
N SER A 153 7.78 7.04 -13.33
CA SER A 153 9.23 7.22 -13.15
C SER A 153 9.57 8.66 -12.83
N ILE A 154 8.98 9.63 -13.54
CA ILE A 154 9.16 11.07 -13.27
C ILE A 154 8.66 11.44 -11.87
N ARG A 155 7.50 10.95 -11.45
CA ARG A 155 6.97 11.18 -10.09
C ARG A 155 7.91 10.65 -9.03
N ARG A 156 8.44 9.43 -9.20
CA ARG A 156 9.37 8.83 -8.24
C ARG A 156 10.72 9.55 -8.23
N TYR A 157 11.22 9.99 -9.38
CA TYR A 157 12.43 10.81 -9.47
C TYR A 157 12.28 12.12 -8.68
N LYS A 158 11.16 12.83 -8.85
CA LYS A 158 10.84 14.03 -8.07
C LYS A 158 10.78 13.75 -6.57
N GLU A 159 10.22 12.61 -6.17
CA GLU A 159 10.15 12.19 -4.75
C GLU A 159 11.54 11.95 -4.14
N PHE A 160 12.44 11.27 -4.87
CA PHE A 160 13.81 11.05 -4.41
C PHE A 160 14.63 12.34 -4.38
N LYS A 161 14.51 13.17 -5.41
CA LYS A 161 15.17 14.49 -5.46
C LYS A 161 14.76 15.39 -4.29
N ALA A 162 13.48 15.38 -3.92
CA ALA A 162 12.99 16.12 -2.76
C ALA A 162 13.58 15.62 -1.41
N LYS A 163 14.00 14.36 -1.36
CA LYS A 163 14.68 13.74 -0.20
C LYS A 163 16.20 13.87 -0.25
N GLY A 164 16.75 14.58 -1.23
CA GLY A 164 18.20 14.72 -1.42
C GLY A 164 18.89 13.43 -1.89
N ILE A 165 18.13 12.46 -2.42
CA ILE A 165 18.65 11.19 -2.92
C ILE A 165 18.83 11.32 -4.44
N ASP A 166 20.06 11.16 -4.90
CA ASP A 166 20.38 11.17 -6.32
C ASP A 166 20.18 9.77 -6.92
N TYR A 167 19.31 9.68 -7.93
CA TYR A 167 19.02 8.47 -8.67
C TYR A 167 18.89 8.80 -10.15
N ASP A 168 19.42 7.92 -10.99
CA ASP A 168 19.23 7.99 -12.42
C ASP A 168 17.78 7.62 -12.81
N LEU A 169 17.20 8.37 -13.76
CA LEU A 169 15.80 8.17 -14.17
C LEU A 169 15.59 6.80 -14.84
N ASP A 170 16.56 6.30 -15.61
CA ASP A 170 16.48 4.98 -16.23
C ASP A 170 16.61 3.86 -15.19
N GLU A 171 17.42 4.05 -14.14
CA GLU A 171 17.47 3.12 -13.01
C GLU A 171 16.13 3.07 -12.26
N ILE A 172 15.49 4.21 -12.02
CA ILE A 172 14.15 4.28 -11.44
C ILE A 172 13.14 3.55 -12.33
N LYS A 173 13.18 3.79 -13.64
CA LYS A 173 12.27 3.18 -14.61
C LYS A 173 12.40 1.65 -14.62
N LYS A 174 13.63 1.13 -14.70
CA LYS A 174 13.93 -0.31 -14.61
C LYS A 174 13.47 -0.90 -13.28
N SER A 175 13.67 -0.18 -12.18
CA SER A 175 13.25 -0.61 -10.84
C SER A 175 11.73 -0.71 -10.72
N ILE A 176 10.99 0.28 -11.24
CA ILE A 176 9.53 0.26 -11.29
C ILE A 176 9.04 -0.90 -12.16
N GLU A 177 9.58 -1.06 -13.36
CA GLU A 177 9.18 -2.14 -14.28
C GLU A 177 9.44 -3.53 -13.70
N LYS A 178 10.62 -3.74 -13.08
CA LYS A 178 10.94 -5.00 -12.38
C LYS A 178 9.92 -5.28 -11.27
N ARG A 179 9.58 -4.24 -10.50
CA ARG A 179 8.61 -4.36 -9.41
C ARG A 179 7.21 -4.66 -9.92
N ASP A 180 6.74 -3.97 -10.95
CA ASP A 180 5.41 -4.22 -11.52
C ASP A 180 5.30 -5.63 -12.09
N ASN A 181 6.33 -6.08 -12.82
CA ASN A 181 6.40 -7.45 -13.33
C ASN A 181 6.33 -8.48 -12.21
N SER A 182 7.07 -8.28 -11.12
CA SER A 182 6.96 -9.13 -9.93
C SER A 182 5.55 -9.03 -9.34
N ASP A 183 5.00 -7.83 -9.23
CA ASP A 183 3.73 -7.58 -8.58
C ASP A 183 2.57 -8.28 -9.32
N ILE A 184 2.60 -8.29 -10.67
CA ILE A 184 1.62 -8.90 -11.57
C ILE A 184 1.75 -10.43 -11.59
N LYS A 185 2.98 -10.96 -11.64
CA LYS A 185 3.24 -12.42 -11.78
C LYS A 185 3.14 -13.20 -10.47
N ARG A 186 2.91 -12.53 -9.33
CA ARG A 186 2.79 -13.21 -8.03
C ARG A 186 1.65 -14.23 -8.03
N SER A 187 1.92 -15.40 -7.46
CA SER A 187 0.93 -16.47 -7.31
C SER A 187 -0.16 -16.14 -6.30
N SER A 188 0.13 -15.30 -5.31
CA SER A 188 -0.81 -14.82 -4.29
C SER A 188 -0.86 -13.30 -4.28
N GLY A 189 -2.08 -12.75 -4.35
CA GLY A 189 -2.33 -11.31 -4.44
C GLY A 189 -1.66 -10.62 -5.64
N PRO A 190 -1.83 -11.13 -6.88
CA PRO A 190 -1.29 -10.48 -8.06
C PRO A 190 -1.89 -9.08 -8.23
N LEU A 191 -1.07 -8.14 -8.70
CA LEU A 191 -1.54 -6.81 -9.09
C LEU A 191 -2.47 -6.95 -10.30
N LYS A 192 -3.77 -6.82 -10.04
CA LYS A 192 -4.81 -6.73 -11.06
C LYS A 192 -6.00 -5.93 -10.52
N PRO A 193 -6.70 -5.17 -11.36
CA PRO A 193 -7.95 -4.55 -10.97
C PRO A 193 -8.98 -5.63 -10.61
N ALA A 194 -9.84 -5.35 -9.63
CA ALA A 194 -11.07 -6.13 -9.44
C ALA A 194 -12.02 -5.89 -10.62
N ASP A 195 -12.90 -6.85 -10.89
CA ASP A 195 -13.82 -6.78 -12.03
C ASP A 195 -14.80 -5.60 -11.90
N ASP A 196 -15.15 -5.24 -10.67
CA ASP A 196 -16.00 -4.11 -10.28
C ASP A 196 -15.20 -2.84 -9.90
N ALA A 197 -13.89 -2.80 -10.15
CA ALA A 197 -13.08 -1.62 -9.85
C ALA A 197 -13.19 -0.55 -10.93
N VAL A 198 -13.40 0.70 -10.50
CA VAL A 198 -13.29 1.87 -11.38
C VAL A 198 -11.83 2.13 -11.70
N ARG A 199 -11.47 2.00 -12.98
CA ARG A 199 -10.11 2.26 -13.46
C ARG A 199 -9.93 3.74 -13.75
N ILE A 200 -8.84 4.32 -13.25
CA ILE A 200 -8.52 5.74 -13.41
C ILE A 200 -7.09 5.86 -13.91
N ASP A 201 -6.92 6.37 -15.13
CA ASP A 201 -5.61 6.76 -15.64
C ASP A 201 -5.24 8.12 -15.06
N THR A 202 -4.19 8.14 -14.24
CA THR A 202 -3.73 9.34 -13.55
C THR A 202 -2.62 10.06 -14.31
N SER A 203 -2.24 9.62 -15.51
CA SER A 203 -1.06 10.13 -16.25
C SER A 203 -1.10 11.64 -16.43
N GLU A 204 -2.28 12.20 -16.73
CA GLU A 204 -2.47 13.63 -16.98
C GLU A 204 -3.34 14.32 -15.92
N MET A 205 -3.61 13.64 -14.80
CA MET A 205 -4.45 14.17 -13.72
C MET A 205 -3.61 14.67 -12.55
N SER A 206 -3.97 15.82 -12.00
CA SER A 206 -3.42 16.22 -10.71
C SER A 206 -4.03 15.37 -9.58
N VAL A 207 -3.34 15.27 -8.44
CA VAL A 207 -3.88 14.57 -7.26
C VAL A 207 -5.26 15.12 -6.87
N LYS A 208 -5.46 16.44 -6.99
CA LYS A 208 -6.74 17.09 -6.69
C LYS A 208 -7.85 16.62 -7.62
N ASP A 209 -7.55 16.46 -8.91
CA ASP A 209 -8.53 16.00 -9.90
C ASP A 209 -8.92 14.54 -9.64
N VAL A 210 -7.94 13.67 -9.35
CA VAL A 210 -8.20 12.27 -9.02
C VAL A 210 -9.07 12.15 -7.76
N VAL A 211 -8.72 12.88 -6.70
CA VAL A 211 -9.51 12.89 -5.46
C VAL A 211 -10.92 13.44 -5.71
N GLY A 212 -11.06 14.49 -6.50
CA GLY A 212 -12.36 15.06 -6.88
C GLY A 212 -13.23 14.08 -7.66
N TYR A 213 -12.63 13.37 -8.62
CA TYR A 213 -13.28 12.32 -9.39
C TYR A 213 -13.80 11.20 -8.48
N ILE A 214 -12.94 10.67 -7.60
CA ILE A 214 -13.32 9.60 -6.65
C ILE A 214 -14.45 10.05 -5.73
N LEU A 215 -14.37 11.27 -5.17
CA LEU A 215 -15.43 11.80 -4.31
C LEU A 215 -16.76 11.95 -5.02
N ASN A 216 -16.76 12.41 -6.28
CA ASN A 216 -17.98 12.53 -7.07
C ASN A 216 -18.59 11.15 -7.35
N HIS A 217 -17.77 10.15 -7.65
CA HIS A 217 -18.21 8.77 -7.86
C HIS A 217 -18.83 8.16 -6.59
N ILE A 218 -18.23 8.41 -5.42
CA ILE A 218 -18.77 7.98 -4.12
C ILE A 218 -20.13 8.66 -3.86
N LYS A 219 -20.23 9.98 -4.10
CA LYS A 219 -21.47 10.75 -3.87
C LYS A 219 -22.62 10.34 -4.79
N SER A 220 -22.34 9.93 -6.03
CA SER A 220 -23.38 9.48 -6.94
C SER A 220 -23.96 8.11 -6.56
N GLY A 221 -23.43 7.46 -5.51
CA GLY A 221 -23.95 6.19 -5.01
C GLY A 221 -23.69 5.01 -5.96
N ALA A 222 -22.81 5.17 -6.96
CA ALA A 222 -22.46 4.15 -7.93
C ALA A 222 -21.47 3.10 -7.34
N GLY A 223 -21.63 2.74 -6.06
CA GLY A 223 -20.94 1.61 -5.44
C GLY A 223 -21.74 0.33 -5.66
N ARG A 224 -21.07 -0.81 -5.85
CA ARG A 224 -21.62 -2.16 -6.12
C ARG A 224 -23.05 -2.20 -6.69
N VAL A 225 -23.16 -2.42 -8.01
CA VAL A 225 -24.33 -3.08 -8.63
C VAL A 225 -24.11 -4.59 -8.55
#